data_AF-A0A1Q2YJE1-F1
#
_entry.id   AF-A0A1Q2YJE1-F1
#
_cell.length_a   1.000
_cell.length_b   1.000
_cell.length_c   1.000
_cell.angle_alpha   90.00
_cell.angle_beta   90.00
_cell.angle_gamma   90.00
#
_symmetry.space_group_name_H-M   'P 1'
#
loop_
_entity.id
_entity.type
_entity.pdbx_description
1 polymer ?
#
loop_
_entity_poly.entity_id
_entity_poly.type
_entity_poly.pdbx_seq_one_letter_code
_entity_poly.pdbx_strand_id
1 'polypeptide(L)'
;MQPINLQTEAAEAIERQTQEELGIPDETFTNSLGVAAPVNKRRSSIIEYKHELQKKINLGNDDCYKVERALADVEVNNDYTSLASAVIEINQNIRLMAQDRMDGRLDRMEGRLEKINPLMLYVRVSENLRRRDSGLTQIPVPFIVGEGPQNTDLPIIESVTDIESLSKPQVKRYLTGYAVDHDANAVRKELKAILRDTLGYSTATDLRFSFT
;
A
#
# COMPACT_ATOMS: atom_id res chain seq x y z
N MET A 1 -55.30 -80.86 -6.44
CA MET A 1 -55.52 -79.44 -6.79
C MET A 1 -54.18 -78.86 -7.20
N GLN A 2 -53.99 -78.54 -8.48
CA GLN A 2 -52.77 -77.91 -8.99
C GLN A 2 -52.87 -76.39 -8.80
N PRO A 3 -51.78 -75.69 -8.43
CA PRO A 3 -51.82 -74.25 -8.22
C PRO A 3 -51.93 -73.53 -9.56
N ILE A 4 -52.92 -72.62 -9.65
CA ILE A 4 -53.11 -71.72 -10.81
C ILE A 4 -51.92 -70.77 -10.88
N ASN A 5 -51.18 -70.86 -11.97
CA ASN A 5 -49.99 -70.05 -12.23
C ASN A 5 -50.39 -68.63 -12.68
N LEU A 6 -50.81 -67.80 -11.72
CA LEU A 6 -51.25 -66.41 -11.87
C LEU A 6 -50.25 -65.51 -12.63
N GLN A 7 -48.98 -65.90 -12.74
CA GLN A 7 -47.98 -65.15 -13.51
C GLN A 7 -48.12 -65.32 -15.03
N THR A 8 -48.72 -66.42 -15.50
CA THR A 8 -48.83 -66.71 -16.95
C THR A 8 -50.04 -66.03 -17.57
N GLU A 9 -51.19 -66.03 -16.88
CA GLU A 9 -52.39 -65.32 -17.33
C GLU A 9 -52.23 -63.80 -17.32
N ALA A 10 -51.45 -63.25 -16.38
CA ALA A 10 -51.13 -61.83 -16.35
C ALA A 10 -50.28 -61.40 -17.57
N ALA A 11 -49.32 -62.24 -17.98
CA ALA A 11 -48.48 -61.98 -19.15
C ALA A 11 -49.30 -62.03 -20.46
N GLU A 12 -50.17 -63.02 -20.62
CA GLU A 12 -51.05 -63.14 -21.80
C GLU A 12 -52.13 -62.05 -21.87
N ALA A 13 -52.65 -61.58 -20.73
CA ALA A 13 -53.60 -60.47 -20.67
C ALA A 13 -52.96 -59.13 -21.05
N ILE A 14 -51.70 -58.91 -20.66
CA ILE A 14 -50.91 -57.74 -21.05
C ILE A 14 -50.64 -57.76 -22.57
N GLU A 15 -50.30 -58.92 -23.12
CA GLU A 15 -50.01 -59.08 -24.55
C GLU A 15 -51.24 -58.77 -25.44
N ARG A 16 -52.44 -59.22 -25.02
CA ARG A 16 -53.70 -58.87 -25.72
C ARG A 16 -54.04 -57.38 -25.62
N GLN A 17 -53.82 -56.74 -24.46
CA GLN A 17 -54.04 -55.31 -24.31
C GLN A 17 -53.07 -54.45 -25.14
N THR A 18 -51.85 -54.94 -25.38
CA THR A 18 -50.86 -54.21 -26.20
C THR A 18 -51.12 -54.25 -27.71
N GLN A 19 -51.89 -55.24 -28.19
CA GLN A 19 -52.26 -55.37 -29.61
C GLN A 19 -53.55 -54.62 -30.00
N GLU A 20 -54.22 -54.00 -29.04
CA GLU A 20 -55.46 -53.24 -29.25
C GLU A 20 -55.19 -51.96 -30.08
N GLU A 21 -55.79 -51.88 -31.28
CA GLU A 21 -55.74 -50.69 -32.13
C GLU A 21 -56.67 -49.61 -31.57
N LEU A 22 -56.12 -48.42 -31.29
CA LEU A 22 -56.91 -47.30 -30.79
C LEU A 22 -57.68 -46.67 -31.96
N GLY A 23 -59.01 -46.79 -31.95
CA GLY A 23 -59.90 -46.19 -32.95
C GLY A 23 -60.00 -44.67 -32.82
N ILE A 24 -58.93 -43.96 -33.15
CA ILE A 24 -58.97 -42.51 -33.38
C ILE A 24 -59.29 -42.33 -34.87
N PRO A 25 -60.46 -41.78 -35.24
CA PRO A 25 -60.82 -41.61 -36.65
C PRO A 25 -59.90 -40.58 -37.33
N ASP A 26 -59.18 -41.00 -38.37
CA ASP A 26 -58.43 -40.13 -39.27
C ASP A 26 -59.39 -39.53 -40.31
N GLU A 27 -59.78 -38.26 -40.16
CA GLU A 27 -60.40 -37.55 -41.28
C GLU A 27 -59.32 -37.27 -42.34
N THR A 28 -59.40 -37.99 -43.46
CA THR A 28 -58.42 -37.98 -44.54
C THR A 28 -58.50 -36.70 -45.38
N PHE A 29 -57.47 -35.85 -45.31
CA PHE A 29 -57.08 -34.95 -46.39
C PHE A 29 -55.65 -35.30 -46.84
N THR A 30 -55.51 -36.02 -47.96
CA THR A 30 -54.22 -36.21 -48.63
C THR A 30 -53.87 -34.96 -49.43
N ASN A 31 -52.75 -34.29 -49.10
CA ASN A 31 -52.23 -33.17 -49.91
C ASN A 31 -51.36 -33.71 -51.07
N SER A 32 -51.27 -32.95 -52.16
CA SER A 32 -50.60 -33.29 -53.43
C SER A 32 -49.07 -33.47 -53.38
N LEU A 33 -48.44 -33.36 -52.20
CA LEU A 33 -47.00 -33.48 -52.00
C LEU A 33 -46.53 -34.90 -51.64
N GLY A 34 -47.40 -35.91 -51.71
CA GLY A 34 -47.00 -37.32 -51.58
C GLY A 34 -46.54 -37.73 -50.18
N VAL A 35 -46.98 -37.03 -49.13
CA VAL A 35 -46.72 -37.45 -47.75
C VAL A 35 -47.67 -38.60 -47.40
N ALA A 36 -47.10 -39.75 -47.01
CA ALA A 36 -47.86 -40.95 -46.65
C ALA A 36 -48.82 -40.68 -45.47
N ALA A 37 -49.97 -41.37 -45.48
CA ALA A 37 -50.98 -41.27 -44.42
C ALA A 37 -50.39 -41.64 -43.04
N PRO A 38 -50.86 -41.01 -41.94
CA PRO A 38 -50.45 -41.40 -40.61
C PRO A 38 -50.79 -42.87 -40.36
N VAL A 39 -49.82 -43.65 -39.87
CA VAL A 39 -50.07 -45.05 -39.48
C VAL A 39 -50.83 -45.06 -38.15
N ASN A 40 -51.91 -45.85 -38.04
CA ASN A 40 -52.61 -46.09 -36.76
C ASN A 40 -51.59 -46.49 -35.68
N LYS A 41 -51.44 -45.65 -34.66
CA LYS A 41 -50.47 -45.89 -33.59
C LYS A 41 -50.96 -47.03 -32.70
N ARG A 42 -50.24 -48.16 -32.71
CA ARG A 42 -50.49 -49.26 -31.78
C ARG A 42 -50.17 -48.83 -30.35
N ARG A 43 -50.88 -49.39 -29.37
CA ARG A 43 -50.63 -49.12 -27.94
C ARG A 43 -49.18 -49.43 -27.53
N SER A 44 -48.57 -50.44 -28.15
CA SER A 44 -47.15 -50.77 -27.98
C SER A 44 -46.22 -49.60 -28.35
N SER A 45 -46.45 -48.92 -29.47
CA SER A 45 -45.62 -47.79 -29.91
C SER A 45 -45.70 -46.60 -28.93
N ILE A 46 -46.84 -46.39 -28.29
CA ILE A 46 -47.01 -45.37 -27.25
C ILE A 46 -46.23 -45.75 -25.99
N ILE A 47 -46.23 -47.03 -25.61
CA ILE A 47 -45.49 -47.55 -24.45
C ILE A 47 -43.97 -47.46 -24.69
N GLU A 48 -43.51 -47.83 -25.88
CA GLU A 48 -42.10 -47.69 -26.29
C GLU A 48 -41.64 -46.23 -26.24
N TYR A 49 -42.42 -45.32 -26.82
CA TYR A 49 -42.11 -43.89 -26.78
C TYR A 49 -42.06 -43.34 -25.35
N LYS A 50 -42.98 -43.78 -24.46
CA LYS A 50 -42.94 -43.43 -23.04
C LYS A 50 -41.66 -43.93 -22.37
N HIS A 51 -41.22 -45.15 -22.68
CA HIS A 51 -39.99 -45.70 -22.13
C HIS A 51 -38.75 -44.94 -22.63
N GLU A 52 -38.74 -44.55 -23.91
CA GLU A 52 -37.67 -43.72 -24.48
C GLU A 52 -37.61 -42.34 -23.82
N LEU A 53 -38.76 -41.69 -23.60
CA LEU A 53 -38.84 -40.42 -22.88
C LEU A 53 -38.31 -40.55 -21.45
N GLN A 54 -38.67 -41.62 -20.73
CA GLN A 54 -38.17 -41.86 -19.38
C GLN A 54 -36.65 -42.03 -19.36
N LYS A 55 -36.10 -42.75 -20.35
CA LYS A 55 -34.64 -42.90 -20.49
C LYS A 55 -33.94 -41.56 -20.71
N LYS A 56 -34.49 -40.70 -21.56
CA LYS A 56 -33.95 -39.34 -21.81
C LYS A 56 -34.04 -38.46 -20.57
N ILE A 57 -35.12 -38.53 -19.79
CA ILE A 57 -35.28 -37.81 -18.52
C ILE A 57 -34.20 -38.25 -17.53
N ASN A 58 -34.00 -39.56 -17.36
CA ASN A 58 -32.99 -40.08 -16.45
C ASN A 58 -31.58 -39.65 -16.86
N LEU A 59 -31.27 -39.67 -18.16
CA LEU A 59 -29.99 -39.20 -18.68
C LEU A 59 -29.78 -37.70 -18.42
N GLY A 60 -30.83 -36.89 -18.63
CA GLY A 60 -30.79 -35.46 -18.34
C GLY A 60 -30.59 -35.15 -16.85
N ASN A 61 -31.17 -35.97 -15.96
CA ASN A 61 -30.94 -35.86 -14.52
C ASN A 61 -29.50 -36.18 -14.15
N ASP A 62 -28.91 -37.23 -14.71
CA ASP A 62 -27.50 -37.58 -14.46
C ASP A 62 -26.54 -36.47 -14.91
N ASP A 63 -26.82 -35.84 -16.05
CA ASP A 63 -26.02 -34.71 -16.53
C ASP A 63 -26.22 -33.46 -15.67
N CYS A 64 -27.43 -33.22 -15.16
CA CYS A 64 -27.71 -32.16 -14.20
C CYS A 64 -26.90 -32.35 -12.90
N TYR A 65 -26.86 -33.58 -12.36
CA TYR A 65 -26.05 -33.91 -11.18
C TYR A 65 -24.54 -33.69 -11.41
N LYS A 66 -24.02 -33.98 -12.60
CA LYS A 66 -22.60 -33.71 -12.93
C LYS A 66 -22.29 -32.21 -12.95
N VAL A 67 -23.21 -31.40 -13.48
CA VAL A 67 -23.06 -29.94 -13.53
C VAL A 67 -23.11 -29.35 -12.11
N GLU A 68 -24.05 -29.78 -11.27
CA GLU A 68 -24.12 -29.34 -9.87
C GLU A 68 -22.84 -29.65 -9.09
N ARG A 69 -22.27 -30.83 -9.30
CA ARG A 69 -20.99 -31.22 -8.68
C ARG A 69 -19.83 -30.34 -9.16
N ALA A 70 -19.74 -30.09 -10.47
CA ALA A 70 -18.70 -29.23 -11.04
C ALA A 70 -18.85 -27.77 -10.56
N LEU A 71 -20.07 -27.28 -10.38
CA LEU A 71 -20.34 -25.95 -9.82
C LEU A 71 -19.95 -25.87 -8.34
N ALA A 72 -20.22 -26.91 -7.56
CA ALA A 72 -19.76 -26.99 -6.17
C ALA A 72 -18.23 -26.99 -6.06
N ASP A 73 -17.53 -27.69 -6.96
CA ASP A 73 -16.06 -27.66 -7.02
C ASP A 73 -15.52 -26.26 -7.39
N VAL A 74 -16.23 -25.50 -8.22
CA VAL A 74 -15.89 -24.10 -8.56
C VAL A 74 -16.17 -23.15 -7.39
N GLU A 75 -17.22 -23.38 -6.60
CA GLU A 75 -17.55 -22.59 -5.40
C GLU A 75 -16.53 -22.81 -4.26
N VAL A 76 -15.84 -23.97 -4.26
CA VAL A 76 -14.73 -24.30 -3.37
C VAL A 76 -13.39 -23.66 -3.80
N ASN A 77 -13.30 -22.97 -4.95
CA ASN A 77 -12.16 -22.11 -5.33
C ASN A 77 -12.13 -20.80 -4.51
N ASN A 78 -12.02 -20.98 -3.21
CA ASN A 78 -11.68 -20.04 -2.14
C ASN A 78 -10.27 -19.42 -2.33
N ASP A 79 -9.67 -19.57 -3.51
CA ASP A 79 -8.39 -18.99 -3.91
C ASP A 79 -8.45 -17.46 -3.93
N TYR A 80 -9.63 -16.87 -4.13
CA TYR A 80 -9.78 -15.42 -4.19
C TYR A 80 -9.59 -14.75 -2.82
N THR A 81 -10.05 -15.39 -1.74
CA THR A 81 -9.87 -14.87 -0.38
C THR A 81 -8.41 -15.03 0.06
N SER A 82 -7.81 -16.19 -0.21
CA SER A 82 -6.38 -16.44 0.05
C SER A 82 -5.47 -15.48 -0.73
N LEU A 83 -5.77 -15.24 -2.01
CA LEU A 83 -5.03 -14.28 -2.84
C LEU A 83 -5.23 -12.85 -2.34
N ALA A 84 -6.45 -12.45 -1.97
CA ALA A 84 -6.71 -11.12 -1.43
C ALA A 84 -5.92 -10.88 -0.13
N SER A 85 -5.89 -11.87 0.78
CA SER A 85 -5.08 -11.81 2.00
C SER A 85 -3.58 -11.70 1.70
N ALA A 86 -3.05 -12.50 0.77
CA ALA A 86 -1.64 -12.43 0.36
C ALA A 86 -1.29 -11.07 -0.26
N VAL A 87 -2.17 -10.50 -1.08
CA VAL A 87 -1.97 -9.15 -1.67
C VAL A 87 -1.99 -8.06 -0.59
N ILE A 88 -2.84 -8.17 0.43
CA ILE A 88 -2.85 -7.24 1.56
C ILE A 88 -1.52 -7.31 2.32
N GLU A 89 -1.03 -8.51 2.61
CA GLU A 89 0.24 -8.73 3.30
C GLU A 89 1.44 -8.19 2.51
N ILE A 90 1.49 -8.47 1.20
CA ILE A 90 2.53 -7.92 0.30
C ILE A 90 2.50 -6.39 0.32
N ASN A 91 1.32 -5.77 0.25
CA ASN A 91 1.19 -4.32 0.30
C ASN A 91 1.63 -3.73 1.64
N GLN A 92 1.33 -4.41 2.75
CA GLN A 92 1.80 -4.01 4.08
C GLN A 92 3.34 -4.09 4.16
N ASN A 93 3.92 -5.19 3.70
CA ASN A 93 5.38 -5.39 3.68
C ASN A 93 6.08 -4.35 2.81
N ILE A 94 5.55 -4.02 1.62
CA ILE A 94 6.10 -2.96 0.76
C ILE A 94 6.09 -1.60 1.47
N ARG A 95 5.01 -1.27 2.19
CA ARG A 95 4.92 -0.02 2.95
C ARG A 95 5.96 0.04 4.08
N LEU A 96 6.09 -1.04 4.85
CA LEU A 96 7.08 -1.13 5.93
C LEU A 96 8.51 -1.00 5.39
N MET A 97 8.84 -1.73 4.31
CA MET A 97 10.16 -1.63 3.68
C MET A 97 10.44 -0.24 3.09
N ALA A 98 9.42 0.44 2.55
CA ALA A 98 9.56 1.80 2.06
C ALA A 98 9.84 2.77 3.21
N GLN A 99 9.18 2.58 4.35
CA GLN A 99 9.38 3.37 5.56
C GLN A 99 10.78 3.17 6.14
N ASP A 100 11.21 1.92 6.37
CA ASP A 100 12.56 1.61 6.88
C ASP A 100 13.68 2.18 5.99
N ARG A 101 13.47 2.14 4.66
CA ARG A 101 14.41 2.75 3.71
C ARG A 101 14.45 4.26 3.80
N MET A 102 13.30 4.91 4.05
CA MET A 102 13.25 6.36 4.25
C MET A 102 13.90 6.75 5.57
N ASP A 103 13.58 6.05 6.66
CA ASP A 103 14.14 6.30 7.99
C ASP A 103 15.67 6.16 7.96
N GLY A 104 16.18 5.05 7.42
CA GLY A 104 17.63 4.88 7.27
C GLY A 104 18.30 5.86 6.30
N ARG A 105 17.55 6.50 5.38
CA ARG A 105 18.08 7.62 4.56
C ARG A 105 18.10 8.92 5.35
N LEU A 106 17.08 9.18 6.17
CA LEU A 106 17.01 10.36 7.04
C LEU A 106 18.13 10.33 8.07
N ASP A 107 18.38 9.20 8.75
CA ASP A 107 19.47 9.05 9.72
C ASP A 107 20.84 9.33 9.07
N ARG A 108 21.05 8.84 7.85
CA ARG A 108 22.29 9.12 7.09
C ARG A 108 22.40 10.58 6.68
N MET A 109 21.29 11.25 6.38
CA MET A 109 21.28 12.68 6.07
C MET A 109 21.57 13.51 7.31
N GLU A 110 20.97 13.17 8.45
CA GLU A 110 21.22 13.79 9.75
C GLU A 110 22.70 13.70 10.12
N GLY A 111 23.29 12.50 10.10
CA GLY A 111 24.72 12.31 10.37
C GLY A 111 25.66 12.99 9.37
N ARG A 112 25.20 13.35 8.16
CA ARG A 112 25.96 14.18 7.21
C ARG A 112 25.85 15.67 7.54
N LEU A 113 24.67 16.13 7.95
CA LEU A 113 24.43 17.52 8.35
C LEU A 113 25.23 17.88 9.61
N GLU A 114 25.29 16.98 10.58
CA GLU A 114 26.14 17.13 11.77
C GLU A 114 27.61 17.39 11.43
N LYS A 115 28.12 16.80 10.35
CA LYS A 115 29.50 17.01 9.87
C LYS A 115 29.67 18.29 9.06
N ILE A 116 28.62 18.73 8.36
CA ILE A 116 28.64 19.94 7.52
C ILE A 116 28.59 21.21 8.38
N ASN A 117 27.84 21.22 9.48
CA ASN A 117 27.65 22.42 10.29
C ASN A 117 28.98 22.98 10.87
N PRO A 118 29.87 22.17 11.48
CA PRO A 118 31.18 22.65 11.93
C PRO A 118 32.08 23.13 10.79
N LEU A 119 32.03 22.47 9.62
CA LEU A 119 32.78 22.91 8.44
C LEU A 119 32.26 24.26 7.91
N MET A 120 30.95 24.47 7.91
CA MET A 120 30.35 25.76 7.56
C MET A 120 30.77 26.87 8.53
N LEU A 121 30.78 26.59 9.84
CA LEU A 121 31.29 27.53 10.84
C LEU A 121 32.74 27.90 10.50
N TYR A 122 33.61 26.91 10.31
CA TYR A 122 35.02 27.13 10.00
C TYR A 122 35.24 27.96 8.73
N VAL A 123 34.51 27.65 7.65
CA VAL A 123 34.58 28.40 6.39
C VAL A 123 34.13 29.85 6.58
N ARG A 124 33.06 30.10 7.33
CA ARG A 124 32.54 31.45 7.57
C ARG A 124 33.46 32.28 8.44
N VAL A 125 34.01 31.68 9.50
CA VAL A 125 35.01 32.32 10.38
C VAL A 125 36.28 32.66 9.59
N SER A 126 36.78 31.73 8.77
CA SER A 126 37.95 31.96 7.92
C SER A 126 37.72 33.07 6.88
N GLU A 127 36.53 33.11 6.28
CA GLU A 127 36.15 34.18 5.35
C GLU A 127 36.04 35.53 6.06
N ASN A 128 35.50 35.57 7.29
CA ASN A 128 35.42 36.79 8.09
C ASN A 128 36.81 37.32 8.46
N LEU A 129 37.76 36.43 8.78
CA LEU A 129 39.14 36.81 9.01
C LEU A 129 39.75 37.49 7.78
N ARG A 130 39.63 36.85 6.61
CA ARG A 130 40.14 37.39 5.33
C ARG A 130 39.48 38.71 4.93
N ARG A 131 38.16 38.83 5.14
CA ARG A 131 37.40 40.06 4.90
C ARG A 131 37.90 41.19 5.78
N ARG A 132 38.15 40.91 7.06
CA ARG A 132 38.63 41.91 8.01
C ARG A 132 40.03 42.40 7.68
N ASP A 133 40.94 41.50 7.28
CA ASP A 133 42.27 41.85 6.79
C ASP A 133 42.22 42.74 5.53
N SER A 134 41.16 42.58 4.73
CA SER A 134 40.90 43.37 3.52
C SER A 134 40.08 44.65 3.79
N GLY A 135 39.76 44.96 5.05
CA GLY A 135 38.91 46.11 5.41
C GLY A 135 37.44 45.98 4.99
N LEU A 136 36.98 44.77 4.67
CA LEU A 136 35.60 44.48 4.27
C LEU A 136 34.74 44.13 5.49
N THR A 137 33.45 44.43 5.38
CA THR A 137 32.44 44.05 6.38
C THR A 137 32.32 42.53 6.49
N GLN A 138 32.22 42.06 7.73
CA GLN A 138 32.04 40.67 8.06
C GLN A 138 30.65 40.19 7.65
N ILE A 139 30.54 38.90 7.37
CA ILE A 139 29.28 38.23 7.08
C ILE A 139 28.76 37.52 8.32
N PRO A 140 27.43 37.40 8.49
CA PRO A 140 26.85 36.62 9.57
C PRO A 140 27.34 35.18 9.56
N VAL A 141 27.70 34.69 10.75
CA VAL A 141 28.09 33.30 10.98
C VAL A 141 26.83 32.50 11.35
N PRO A 142 26.51 31.40 10.65
CA PRO A 142 25.33 30.59 10.96
C PRO A 142 25.52 29.87 12.29
N PHE A 143 24.43 29.72 13.05
CA PHE A 143 24.42 28.87 14.25
C PHE A 143 24.57 27.40 13.84
N ILE A 144 25.28 26.64 14.66
CA ILE A 144 25.37 25.18 14.57
C ILE A 144 24.15 24.54 15.23
N VAL A 145 23.65 25.16 16.31
CA VAL A 145 22.57 24.64 17.14
C VAL A 145 21.45 25.68 17.27
N GLY A 146 20.22 25.26 17.00
CA GLY A 146 19.01 26.07 17.18
C GLY A 146 18.79 27.13 16.10
N GLU A 147 17.77 27.97 16.31
CA GLU A 147 17.44 29.07 15.40
C GLU A 147 18.35 30.28 15.66
N GLY A 148 19.01 30.74 14.60
CA GLY A 148 19.91 31.90 14.65
C GLY A 148 19.19 33.24 14.88
N PRO A 149 19.91 34.37 14.81
CA PRO A 149 19.37 35.68 15.16
C PRO A 149 18.19 36.15 14.29
N GLN A 150 18.01 35.63 13.07
CA GLN A 150 17.04 36.14 12.08
C GLN A 150 15.57 36.09 12.53
N ASN A 151 15.21 35.27 13.51
CA ASN A 151 13.85 35.18 14.06
C ASN A 151 13.81 35.28 15.60
N THR A 152 14.84 35.89 16.21
CA THR A 152 14.95 35.98 17.67
C THR A 152 15.20 37.41 18.13
N ASP A 153 15.23 37.62 19.44
CA ASP A 153 15.65 38.84 20.13
C ASP A 153 17.17 39.08 20.12
N LEU A 154 17.95 38.26 19.41
CA LEU A 154 19.40 38.41 19.32
C LEU A 154 19.77 39.44 18.24
N PRO A 155 20.52 40.51 18.59
CA PRO A 155 20.94 41.50 17.62
C PRO A 155 22.05 40.93 16.72
N ILE A 156 22.06 41.29 15.44
CA ILE A 156 23.08 40.86 14.48
C ILE A 156 24.46 41.40 14.91
N ILE A 157 25.49 40.55 14.85
CA ILE A 157 26.87 40.91 15.18
C ILE A 157 27.66 41.11 13.90
N GLU A 158 28.15 42.33 13.66
CA GLU A 158 29.03 42.65 12.54
C GLU A 158 30.42 43.09 13.02
N SER A 159 30.53 43.56 14.27
CA SER A 159 31.74 44.12 14.86
C SER A 159 31.95 43.72 16.32
N VAL A 160 33.12 44.05 16.86
CA VAL A 160 33.40 43.87 18.30
C VAL A 160 32.57 44.80 19.19
N THR A 161 32.16 45.95 18.66
CA THR A 161 31.29 46.90 19.36
C THR A 161 29.89 46.32 19.57
N ASP A 162 29.40 45.53 18.61
CA ASP A 162 28.11 44.86 18.75
C ASP A 162 28.16 43.82 19.87
N ILE A 163 29.28 43.07 19.97
CA ILE A 163 29.53 42.12 21.07
C ILE A 163 29.52 42.84 22.43
N GLU A 164 30.07 44.05 22.51
CA GLU A 164 30.08 44.84 23.75
C GLU A 164 28.67 45.17 24.26
N SER A 165 27.75 45.46 23.33
CA SER A 165 26.36 45.78 23.67
C SER A 165 25.56 44.57 24.21
N LEU A 166 26.02 43.34 23.96
CA LEU A 166 25.28 42.12 24.33
C LEU A 166 25.21 41.91 25.83
N SER A 167 24.01 41.67 26.35
CA SER A 167 23.79 41.23 27.73
C SER A 167 24.37 39.83 27.98
N LYS A 168 24.69 39.50 29.24
CA LYS A 168 25.23 38.16 29.60
C LYS A 168 24.34 37.00 29.09
N PRO A 169 22.99 37.04 29.19
CA PRO A 169 22.14 36.01 28.61
C PRO A 169 22.25 35.88 27.08
N GLN A 170 22.35 37.00 26.36
CA GLN A 170 22.49 37.00 24.90
C GLN A 170 23.84 36.41 24.48
N VAL A 171 24.94 36.77 25.15
CA VAL A 171 26.26 36.18 24.87
C VAL A 171 26.25 34.67 25.08
N LYS A 172 25.63 34.18 26.17
CA LYS A 172 25.50 32.74 26.41
C LYS A 172 24.72 32.04 25.30
N ARG A 173 23.61 32.60 24.86
CA ARG A 173 22.82 32.05 23.74
C ARG A 173 23.61 32.00 22.45
N TYR A 174 24.41 33.02 22.15
CA TYR A 174 25.33 33.01 21.03
C TYR A 174 26.34 31.86 21.13
N LEU A 175 27.00 31.71 22.27
CA LEU A 175 27.98 30.64 22.49
C LEU A 175 27.33 29.25 22.38
N THR A 176 26.14 29.06 22.97
CA THR A 176 25.36 27.83 22.82
C THR A 176 25.00 27.56 21.36
N GLY A 177 24.57 28.59 20.62
CA GLY A 177 24.26 28.49 19.20
C GLY A 177 25.44 28.06 18.34
N TYR A 178 26.66 28.44 18.71
CA TYR A 178 27.89 28.00 18.06
C TYR A 178 28.50 26.72 18.65
N ALA A 179 27.79 26.03 19.55
CA ALA A 179 28.27 24.85 20.26
C ALA A 179 29.62 25.07 20.99
N VAL A 180 29.79 26.26 21.58
CA VAL A 180 30.98 26.63 22.37
C VAL A 180 30.70 26.45 23.85
N ASP A 181 31.43 25.51 24.45
CA ASP A 181 31.41 25.28 25.88
C ASP A 181 31.93 26.48 26.65
N HIS A 182 31.23 26.84 27.71
CA HIS A 182 31.60 27.95 28.58
C HIS A 182 31.13 27.69 30.02
N ASP A 183 31.87 28.20 31.00
CA ASP A 183 31.48 28.08 32.40
C ASP A 183 30.18 28.87 32.65
N ALA A 184 29.21 28.23 33.32
CA ALA A 184 27.98 28.85 33.76
C ALA A 184 28.23 30.11 34.62
N ASN A 185 29.32 30.12 35.39
CA ASN A 185 29.71 31.19 36.29
C ASN A 185 30.68 32.21 35.67
N ALA A 186 31.14 32.00 34.43
CA ALA A 186 32.08 32.90 33.76
C ALA A 186 31.60 34.36 33.77
N VAL A 187 32.55 35.28 33.87
CA VAL A 187 32.26 36.71 33.88
C VAL A 187 31.88 37.18 32.48
N ARG A 188 30.98 38.18 32.35
CA ARG A 188 30.48 38.66 31.05
C ARG A 188 31.62 39.03 30.08
N LYS A 189 32.67 39.68 30.57
CA LYS A 189 33.85 40.07 29.75
C LYS A 189 34.54 38.86 29.11
N GLU A 190 34.62 37.74 29.84
CA GLU A 190 35.29 36.52 29.38
C GLU A 190 34.45 35.85 28.31
N LEU A 191 33.13 35.76 28.53
CA LEU A 191 32.19 35.24 27.54
C LEU A 191 32.21 36.05 26.24
N LYS A 192 32.30 37.39 26.33
CA LYS A 192 32.44 38.27 25.16
C LYS A 192 33.75 38.03 24.40
N ALA A 193 34.86 37.82 25.12
CA ALA A 193 36.15 37.48 24.51
C ALA A 193 36.09 36.13 23.77
N ILE A 194 35.50 35.11 24.38
CA ILE A 194 35.28 33.80 23.74
C ILE A 194 34.43 33.97 22.47
N LEU A 195 33.36 34.77 22.53
CA LEU A 195 32.49 35.01 21.37
C LEU A 195 33.23 35.75 20.25
N ARG A 196 34.05 36.76 20.57
CA ARG A 196 34.90 37.46 19.59
C ARG A 196 35.79 36.47 18.83
N ASP A 197 36.46 35.59 19.57
CA ASP A 197 37.39 34.63 19.00
C ASP A 197 36.65 33.58 18.15
N THR A 198 35.47 33.15 18.61
CA THR A 198 34.56 32.23 17.87
C THR A 198 34.13 32.80 16.52
N LEU A 199 33.90 34.13 16.44
CA LEU A 199 33.47 34.80 15.22
C LEU A 199 34.61 35.19 14.28
N GLY A 200 35.88 34.96 14.68
CA GLY A 200 37.06 35.31 13.90
C GLY A 200 37.41 36.81 13.94
N TYR A 201 36.99 37.51 14.99
CA TYR A 201 37.32 38.94 15.17
C TYR A 201 38.66 39.08 15.90
N SER A 202 39.74 38.74 15.21
CA SER A 202 41.07 38.58 15.80
C SER A 202 42.14 39.53 15.26
N THR A 203 41.76 40.65 14.63
CA THR A 203 42.77 41.64 14.20
C THR A 203 43.40 42.35 15.38
N ALA A 204 44.56 42.98 15.18
CA ALA A 204 45.24 43.73 16.24
C ALA A 204 44.34 44.79 16.90
N THR A 205 43.43 45.41 16.16
CA THR A 205 42.45 46.38 16.68
C THR A 205 41.41 45.69 17.57
N ASP A 206 40.94 44.51 17.18
CA ASP A 206 39.93 43.74 17.92
C ASP A 206 40.49 43.17 19.21
N LEU A 207 41.74 42.71 19.18
CA LEU A 207 42.44 42.17 20.34
C LEU A 207 42.76 43.25 21.38
N ARG A 208 42.91 44.52 20.95
CA ARG A 208 43.08 45.67 21.84
C ARG A 208 41.77 46.15 22.47
N PHE A 209 40.61 45.70 21.96
CA PHE A 209 39.32 46.05 22.52
C PHE A 209 39.14 45.39 23.89
N SER A 210 38.84 46.21 24.91
CA SER A 210 38.58 45.73 26.26
C SER A 210 37.09 45.75 26.54
N PHE A 211 36.48 44.57 26.65
CA PHE A 211 35.07 44.44 27.03
C PHE A 211 34.81 44.88 28.47
N THR A 212 33.63 45.46 28.71
CA THR A 212 33.13 45.77 30.06
C THR A 212 32.11 44.76 30.58
#